data_AF-A0A523RZH2-F1
#
_entry.id   AF-A0A523RZH2-F1
#
_cell.length_a   1.000
_cell.length_b   1.000
_cell.length_c   1.000
_cell.angle_alpha   90.00
_cell.angle_beta   90.00
_cell.angle_gamma   90.00
#
_symmetry.space_group_name_H-M   'P 1'
#
loop_
_entity.id
_entity.type
_entity.pdbx_description
1 polymer ?
#
loop_
_entity_poly.entity_id
_entity_poly.type
_entity_poly.pdbx_seq_one_letter_code
_entity_poly.pdbx_strand_id
1 'polypeptide(L)'
;MRLKNEFTNVIQLVFLLAIHLVGLFENLIILCGQSTIVMSKFNLLKETLLGNLGEQLPISLWKHHPEIDRNPEELAEAEIAFHKLLDHDILKISFFGHFPCIDFGCTAVYDGAITGSTTLTSAAINEVSDWETLEPIDVNAGELGNQIRTVELIHKYAQDKVPTMATIFDPSMIADKISDKNLIKYADEHPDVLKSALDLITDV
;
A
#
# COMPACT_ATOMS: atom_id res chain seq x y z
N MET A 1 76.71 33.08 19.41
CA MET A 1 75.74 32.00 19.72
C MET A 1 74.39 32.61 20.11
N ARG A 2 73.75 33.37 19.20
CA ARG A 2 72.43 33.99 19.43
C ARG A 2 71.56 34.16 18.17
N LEU A 3 72.07 33.80 16.99
CA LEU A 3 71.36 33.90 15.69
C LEU A 3 70.79 32.56 15.17
N LYS A 4 71.08 31.43 15.84
CA LYS A 4 70.50 30.11 15.47
C LYS A 4 69.13 29.83 16.12
N ASN A 5 68.75 30.58 17.16
CA ASN A 5 67.47 30.37 17.87
C ASN A 5 66.29 31.13 17.26
N GLU A 6 66.51 32.24 16.56
CA GLU A 6 65.40 32.99 15.93
C GLU A 6 64.90 32.33 14.64
N PHE A 7 65.79 31.73 13.83
CA PHE A 7 65.39 30.99 12.63
C PHE A 7 64.57 29.73 12.94
N THR A 8 64.83 29.08 14.07
CA THR A 8 64.11 27.85 14.47
C THR A 8 62.67 28.16 14.90
N ASN A 9 62.45 29.30 15.58
CA ASN A 9 61.12 29.73 16.00
C ASN A 9 60.25 30.23 14.84
N VAL A 10 60.83 30.90 13.82
CA VAL A 10 60.08 31.33 12.63
C VAL A 10 59.68 30.12 11.77
N ILE A 11 60.54 29.11 11.64
CA ILE A 11 60.22 27.88 10.90
C ILE A 11 59.14 27.06 11.63
N GLN A 12 59.17 26.97 12.97
CA GLN A 12 58.11 26.32 13.74
C GLN A 12 56.77 27.06 13.65
N LEU A 13 56.76 28.40 13.62
CA LEU A 13 55.54 29.20 13.49
C LEU A 13 54.92 29.10 12.10
N VAL A 14 55.76 29.05 11.04
CA VAL A 14 55.30 28.84 9.65
C VAL A 14 54.77 27.41 9.45
N PHE A 15 55.39 26.40 10.08
CA PHE A 15 54.86 25.02 10.07
C PHE A 15 53.55 24.88 10.87
N LEU A 16 53.40 25.56 12.01
CA LEU A 16 52.15 25.53 12.78
C LEU A 16 50.99 26.21 12.04
N LEU A 17 51.24 27.34 11.37
CA LEU A 17 50.24 28.03 10.54
C LEU A 17 49.87 27.23 9.29
N ALA A 18 50.83 26.53 8.68
CA ALA A 18 50.56 25.64 7.55
C ALA A 18 49.70 24.42 7.97
N ILE A 19 49.94 23.84 9.15
CA ILE A 19 49.15 22.71 9.66
C ILE A 19 47.72 23.14 10.04
N HIS A 20 47.52 24.36 10.56
CA HIS A 20 46.18 24.88 10.84
C HIS A 20 45.42 25.31 9.58
N LEU A 21 46.08 25.76 8.51
CA LEU A 21 45.42 26.02 7.24
C LEU A 21 45.04 24.73 6.50
N VAL A 22 45.89 23.70 6.53
CA VAL A 22 45.60 22.40 5.89
C VAL A 22 44.41 21.71 6.56
N GLY A 23 44.28 21.78 7.89
CA GLY A 23 43.11 21.25 8.61
C GLY A 23 41.81 22.02 8.37
N LEU A 24 41.87 23.30 7.97
CA LEU A 24 40.70 24.09 7.60
C LEU A 24 40.21 23.75 6.18
N PHE A 25 41.11 23.36 5.26
CA PHE A 25 40.73 22.95 3.91
C PHE A 25 40.28 21.48 3.83
N GLU A 26 40.79 20.58 4.69
CA GLU A 26 40.24 19.23 4.78
C GLU A 26 38.80 19.23 5.32
N ASN A 27 38.48 20.12 6.27
CA ASN A 27 37.11 20.29 6.75
C ASN A 27 36.19 21.07 5.78
N LEU A 28 36.75 21.78 4.79
CA LEU A 28 35.98 22.51 3.77
C LEU A 28 35.68 21.63 2.53
N ILE A 29 36.41 20.53 2.34
CA ILE A 29 36.18 19.57 1.24
C ILE A 29 35.14 18.49 1.65
N ILE A 30 34.82 18.35 2.93
CA ILE A 30 33.76 17.44 3.42
C ILE A 30 32.39 18.16 3.46
N LEU A 31 32.05 18.96 2.43
CA LEU A 31 30.70 19.53 2.27
C LEU A 31 30.27 19.67 0.79
N CYS A 32 30.86 18.88 -0.12
CA CYS A 32 30.44 18.88 -1.54
C CYS A 32 30.14 17.47 -2.09
N GLY A 33 29.78 16.55 -1.21
CA GLY A 33 29.50 15.17 -1.57
C GLY A 33 28.68 14.43 -0.52
N GLN A 34 27.68 15.09 0.09
CA GLN A 34 26.55 14.30 0.57
C GLN A 34 25.86 13.78 -0.68
N SER A 35 26.26 12.59 -1.13
CA SER A 35 25.34 11.75 -1.87
C SER A 35 24.15 11.58 -0.94
N THR A 36 23.08 12.35 -1.17
CA THR A 36 21.81 12.09 -0.52
C THR A 36 21.46 10.69 -0.96
N ILE A 37 21.67 9.72 -0.07
CA ILE A 37 21.18 8.37 -0.28
C ILE A 37 19.68 8.55 -0.35
N VAL A 38 19.14 8.55 -1.56
CA VAL A 38 17.70 8.63 -1.79
C VAL A 38 17.13 7.41 -1.09
N MET A 39 16.37 7.66 -0.03
CA MET A 39 15.74 6.61 0.76
C MET A 39 14.81 5.82 -0.18
N SER A 40 14.89 4.49 -0.15
CA SER A 40 13.94 3.68 -0.91
C SER A 40 12.52 3.92 -0.40
N LYS A 41 11.51 3.76 -1.27
CA LYS A 41 10.08 3.87 -0.88
C LYS A 41 9.73 2.92 0.28
N PHE A 42 10.34 1.74 0.32
CA PHE A 42 10.22 0.80 1.43
C PHE A 42 10.76 1.35 2.76
N ASN A 43 11.96 1.93 2.75
CA ASN A 43 12.54 2.52 3.96
C ASN A 43 11.77 3.76 4.39
N LEU A 44 11.34 4.60 3.44
CA LEU A 44 10.51 5.77 3.71
C LEU A 44 9.22 5.39 4.41
N LEU A 45 8.50 4.39 3.89
CA LEU A 45 7.28 3.88 4.50
C LEU A 45 7.56 3.29 5.89
N LYS A 46 8.62 2.48 6.02
CA LYS A 46 8.99 1.85 7.30
C LYS A 46 9.27 2.89 8.39
N GLU A 47 10.14 3.88 8.11
CA GLU A 47 10.49 4.92 9.09
C GLU A 47 9.27 5.77 9.46
N THR A 48 8.40 6.07 8.49
CA THR A 48 7.13 6.77 8.73
C THR A 48 6.23 5.99 9.69
N LEU A 49 6.05 4.69 9.46
CA LEU A 49 5.23 3.82 10.33
C LEU A 49 5.82 3.64 11.73
N LEU A 50 7.15 3.74 11.87
CA LEU A 50 7.82 3.74 13.17
C LEU A 50 7.74 5.09 13.91
N GLY A 51 7.23 6.15 13.26
CA GLY A 51 7.17 7.50 13.81
C GLY A 51 8.46 8.30 13.66
N ASN A 52 9.46 7.77 12.93
CA ASN A 52 10.70 8.47 12.61
C ASN A 52 10.47 9.40 11.42
N LEU A 53 9.70 10.47 11.66
CA LEU A 53 9.33 11.43 10.61
C LEU A 53 10.57 12.18 10.13
N GLY A 54 10.94 11.94 8.87
CA GLY A 54 11.97 12.70 8.15
C GLY A 54 11.39 13.92 7.44
N GLU A 55 12.18 14.54 6.56
CA GLU A 55 11.75 15.68 5.74
C GLU A 55 10.80 15.28 4.59
N GLN A 56 10.79 14.00 4.21
CA GLN A 56 9.91 13.44 3.19
C GLN A 56 8.80 12.62 3.85
N LEU A 57 7.56 12.84 3.41
CA LEU A 57 6.39 12.04 3.80
C LEU A 57 5.97 11.16 2.61
N PRO A 58 5.66 9.87 2.83
CA PRO A 58 5.19 9.00 1.76
C PRO A 58 3.79 9.42 1.31
N ILE A 59 3.58 9.45 0.00
CA ILE A 59 2.29 9.77 -0.62
C ILE A 59 1.74 8.52 -1.31
N SER A 60 0.45 8.25 -1.11
CA SER A 60 -0.29 7.24 -1.87
C SER A 60 -1.46 7.90 -2.60
N LEU A 61 -1.63 7.59 -3.88
CA LEU A 61 -2.70 8.11 -4.73
C LEU A 61 -3.54 6.95 -5.23
N TRP A 62 -4.86 7.05 -5.12
CA TRP A 62 -5.77 5.93 -5.38
C TRP A 62 -6.75 6.28 -6.49
N LYS A 63 -7.02 5.32 -7.37
CA LYS A 63 -7.95 5.48 -8.48
C LYS A 63 -8.61 4.13 -8.79
N HIS A 64 -9.93 4.11 -8.90
CA HIS A 64 -10.65 2.93 -9.38
C HIS A 64 -10.66 2.84 -10.91
N HIS A 65 -10.77 1.62 -11.41
CA HIS A 65 -10.78 1.26 -12.83
C HIS A 65 -11.99 0.37 -13.17
N PRO A 66 -13.23 0.80 -12.88
CA PRO A 66 -14.43 -0.06 -12.81
C PRO A 66 -14.82 -0.77 -14.11
N GLU A 67 -14.34 -0.29 -15.25
CA GLU A 67 -14.61 -0.92 -16.55
C GLU A 67 -13.73 -2.16 -16.80
N ILE A 68 -12.62 -2.27 -16.07
CA ILE A 68 -11.55 -3.25 -16.33
C ILE A 68 -11.05 -3.95 -15.04
N ASP A 69 -11.55 -3.58 -13.86
CA ASP A 69 -11.08 -4.08 -12.56
C ASP A 69 -11.50 -5.52 -12.22
N ARG A 70 -12.25 -6.15 -13.12
CA ARG A 70 -12.61 -7.57 -13.10
C ARG A 70 -11.71 -8.44 -14.01
N ASN A 71 -10.91 -7.81 -14.87
CA ASN A 71 -9.91 -8.50 -15.68
C ASN A 71 -8.52 -8.31 -15.04
N PRO A 72 -7.86 -9.40 -14.58
CA PRO A 72 -6.61 -9.27 -13.83
C PRO A 72 -5.47 -8.60 -14.60
N GLU A 73 -5.32 -8.93 -15.88
CA GLU A 73 -4.28 -8.37 -16.74
C GLU A 73 -4.52 -6.88 -17.01
N GLU A 74 -5.75 -6.49 -17.30
CA GLU A 74 -6.10 -5.09 -17.59
C GLU A 74 -5.99 -4.22 -16.33
N LEU A 75 -6.45 -4.70 -15.17
CA LEU A 75 -6.30 -3.98 -13.90
C LEU A 75 -4.83 -3.80 -13.54
N ALA A 76 -4.02 -4.86 -13.68
CA ALA A 76 -2.58 -4.78 -13.41
C ALA A 76 -1.88 -3.77 -14.33
N GLU A 77 -2.20 -3.77 -15.63
CA GLU A 77 -1.64 -2.79 -16.57
C GLU A 77 -2.02 -1.36 -16.19
N ALA A 78 -3.29 -1.13 -15.84
CA ALA A 78 -3.80 0.19 -15.49
C ALA A 78 -3.18 0.75 -14.21
N GLU A 79 -3.06 -0.06 -13.16
CA GLU A 79 -2.42 0.31 -11.89
C GLU A 79 -0.92 0.60 -12.07
N ILE A 80 -0.22 -0.23 -12.85
CA ILE A 80 1.21 -0.01 -13.17
C ILE A 80 1.39 1.28 -13.97
N ALA A 81 0.53 1.53 -14.97
CA ALA A 81 0.57 2.76 -15.75
C ALA A 81 0.32 3.99 -14.88
N PHE A 82 -0.65 3.91 -13.98
CA PHE A 82 -0.96 4.99 -13.04
C PHE A 82 0.20 5.27 -12.08
N HIS A 83 0.85 4.24 -11.54
CA HIS A 83 2.08 4.41 -10.77
C HIS A 83 3.20 5.02 -11.62
N LYS A 84 3.45 4.53 -12.84
CA LYS A 84 4.53 5.09 -13.69
C LYS A 84 4.33 6.56 -14.01
N LEU A 85 3.08 7.01 -14.11
CA LEU A 85 2.74 8.40 -14.40
C LEU A 85 3.07 9.35 -13.25
N LEU A 86 2.80 8.93 -12.01
CA LEU A 86 2.85 9.83 -10.84
C LEU A 86 3.92 9.47 -9.81
N ASP A 87 4.54 8.30 -9.95
CA ASP A 87 5.61 7.75 -9.11
C ASP A 87 5.35 7.87 -7.60
N HIS A 88 4.11 7.63 -7.15
CA HIS A 88 3.72 7.67 -5.74
C HIS A 88 4.45 6.60 -4.89
N ASP A 89 4.56 6.82 -3.59
CA ASP A 89 5.40 6.03 -2.68
C ASP A 89 4.77 4.69 -2.25
N ILE A 90 3.45 4.54 -2.41
CA ILE A 90 2.74 3.30 -2.10
C ILE A 90 1.72 3.04 -3.20
N LEU A 91 1.86 1.91 -3.89
CA LEU A 91 0.93 1.47 -4.94
C LEU A 91 -0.26 0.76 -4.28
N LYS A 92 -1.39 1.47 -4.19
CA LYS A 92 -2.65 0.88 -3.75
C LYS A 92 -3.32 0.20 -4.93
N ILE A 93 -3.52 -1.10 -4.85
CA ILE A 93 -4.25 -1.88 -5.85
C ILE A 93 -5.74 -1.69 -5.58
N SER A 94 -6.44 -1.09 -6.53
CA SER A 94 -7.86 -0.78 -6.42
C SER A 94 -8.72 -1.90 -6.95
N PHE A 95 -8.85 -2.94 -6.12
CA PHE A 95 -9.76 -4.04 -6.39
C PHE A 95 -11.17 -3.56 -6.72
N PHE A 96 -11.86 -4.37 -7.53
CA PHE A 96 -13.30 -4.29 -7.69
C PHE A 96 -13.98 -4.40 -6.31
N GLY A 97 -14.68 -3.35 -5.89
CA GLY A 97 -15.08 -3.16 -4.48
C GLY A 97 -16.11 -4.15 -3.93
N HIS A 98 -16.70 -5.00 -4.77
CA HIS A 98 -17.64 -6.05 -4.37
C HIS A 98 -17.16 -7.45 -4.73
N PHE A 99 -15.85 -7.64 -4.98
CA PHE A 99 -15.28 -8.95 -5.30
C PHE A 99 -15.78 -10.09 -4.38
N PRO A 100 -15.82 -9.97 -3.03
CA PRO A 100 -16.26 -11.10 -2.22
C PRO A 100 -17.76 -11.31 -2.31
N CYS A 101 -18.54 -10.25 -2.57
CA CYS A 101 -19.99 -10.35 -2.65
C CYS A 101 -20.43 -11.10 -3.91
N ILE A 102 -19.73 -10.91 -5.03
CA ILE A 102 -20.02 -11.65 -6.27
C ILE A 102 -19.75 -13.14 -6.08
N ASP A 103 -18.67 -13.49 -5.40
CA ASP A 103 -18.34 -14.89 -5.12
C ASP A 103 -19.34 -15.55 -4.17
N PHE A 104 -20.00 -14.78 -3.30
CA PHE A 104 -21.15 -15.23 -2.50
C PHE A 104 -22.50 -15.19 -3.24
N GLY A 105 -22.53 -14.87 -4.53
CA GLY A 105 -23.76 -14.93 -5.35
C GLY A 105 -24.51 -13.61 -5.52
N CYS A 106 -23.96 -12.49 -5.09
CA CYS A 106 -24.53 -11.18 -5.41
C CYS A 106 -24.30 -10.78 -6.88
N THR A 107 -25.04 -9.78 -7.35
CA THR A 107 -24.78 -9.09 -8.63
C THR A 107 -24.47 -7.63 -8.38
N ALA A 108 -23.52 -7.07 -9.13
CA ALA A 108 -23.19 -5.64 -9.12
C ALA A 108 -23.12 -5.07 -10.54
N VAL A 109 -23.40 -3.78 -10.66
CA VAL A 109 -23.28 -3.02 -11.91
C VAL A 109 -22.44 -1.76 -11.68
N TYR A 110 -21.68 -1.39 -12.70
CA TYR A 110 -21.13 -0.04 -12.80
C TYR A 110 -22.08 0.82 -13.63
N ASP A 111 -22.51 1.96 -13.10
CA ASP A 111 -23.49 2.87 -13.71
C ASP A 111 -22.86 4.21 -14.16
N GLY A 112 -21.53 4.28 -14.24
CA GLY A 112 -20.81 5.49 -14.60
C GLY A 112 -20.50 6.42 -13.43
N ALA A 113 -20.66 5.97 -12.18
CA ALA A 113 -20.28 6.75 -10.99
C ALA A 113 -18.85 7.30 -11.10
N ILE A 114 -18.70 8.63 -10.90
CA ILE A 114 -17.41 9.33 -11.04
C ILE A 114 -16.33 8.75 -10.12
N THR A 115 -16.73 8.21 -8.96
CA THR A 115 -15.82 7.58 -8.00
C THR A 115 -15.27 6.23 -8.49
N GLY A 116 -15.86 5.66 -9.54
CA GLY A 116 -15.65 4.29 -9.99
C GLY A 116 -16.28 3.24 -9.08
N SER A 117 -17.21 3.64 -8.20
CA SER A 117 -17.94 2.72 -7.35
C SER A 117 -19.01 1.96 -8.14
N THR A 118 -19.22 0.70 -7.77
CA THR A 118 -20.29 -0.14 -8.32
C THR A 118 -21.42 -0.32 -7.32
N THR A 119 -22.62 -0.57 -7.83
CA THR A 119 -23.85 -0.75 -7.05
C THR A 119 -24.24 -2.22 -7.07
N LEU A 120 -24.48 -2.81 -5.88
CA LEU A 120 -25.08 -4.14 -5.79
C LEU A 120 -26.54 -4.06 -6.22
N THR A 121 -26.94 -4.89 -7.18
CA THR A 121 -28.30 -4.97 -7.73
C THR A 121 -29.08 -6.17 -7.20
N SER A 122 -28.39 -7.17 -6.64
CA SER A 122 -29.02 -8.28 -5.93
C SER A 122 -28.14 -8.74 -4.77
N ALA A 123 -28.77 -9.04 -3.65
CA ALA A 123 -28.16 -9.66 -2.48
C ALA A 123 -28.26 -11.19 -2.57
N ALA A 124 -27.27 -11.89 -2.00
CA ALA A 124 -27.29 -13.34 -1.88
C ALA A 124 -28.28 -13.82 -0.80
N ILE A 125 -28.46 -13.01 0.24
CA ILE A 125 -29.33 -13.31 1.38
C ILE A 125 -30.57 -12.43 1.33
N ASN A 126 -31.73 -13.06 1.16
CA ASN A 126 -33.05 -12.42 1.15
C ASN A 126 -33.92 -12.91 2.33
N GLU A 127 -33.69 -14.13 2.80
CA GLU A 127 -34.31 -14.74 3.97
C GLU A 127 -33.29 -15.48 4.85
N VAL A 128 -33.70 -15.85 6.08
CA VAL A 128 -32.78 -16.48 7.05
C VAL A 128 -32.21 -17.81 6.57
N SER A 129 -32.98 -18.61 5.83
CA SER A 129 -32.57 -19.89 5.27
C SER A 129 -31.42 -19.76 4.27
N ASP A 130 -31.27 -18.61 3.61
CA ASP A 130 -30.21 -18.40 2.61
C ASP A 130 -28.81 -18.47 3.26
N TRP A 131 -28.68 -18.05 4.53
CA TRP A 131 -27.41 -18.12 5.27
C TRP A 131 -26.91 -19.56 5.41
N GLU A 132 -27.82 -20.52 5.54
CA GLU A 132 -27.49 -21.95 5.69
C GLU A 132 -27.04 -22.58 4.37
N THR A 133 -27.24 -21.88 3.24
CA THR A 133 -26.84 -22.33 1.91
C THR A 133 -25.49 -21.76 1.46
N LEU A 134 -24.87 -20.90 2.26
CA LEU A 134 -23.55 -20.35 1.92
C LEU A 134 -22.50 -21.46 1.90
N GLU A 135 -21.66 -21.41 0.87
CA GLU A 135 -20.50 -22.29 0.71
C GLU A 135 -19.21 -21.47 0.84
N PRO A 136 -18.10 -22.07 1.33
CA PRO A 136 -16.80 -21.41 1.31
C PRO A 136 -16.37 -21.04 -0.12
N ILE A 137 -15.78 -19.85 -0.27
CA ILE A 137 -15.24 -19.39 -1.56
C ILE A 137 -13.91 -20.08 -1.84
N ASP A 138 -13.70 -20.52 -3.08
CA ASP A 138 -12.37 -20.90 -3.56
C ASP A 138 -11.54 -19.66 -3.87
N VAL A 139 -10.55 -19.38 -3.03
CA VAL A 139 -9.64 -18.23 -3.16
C VAL A 139 -8.83 -18.21 -4.45
N ASN A 140 -8.76 -19.32 -5.19
CA ASN A 140 -8.05 -19.41 -6.47
C ASN A 140 -8.98 -19.27 -7.69
N ALA A 141 -10.28 -19.07 -7.46
CA ALA A 141 -11.30 -18.93 -8.49
C ALA A 141 -12.17 -17.69 -8.22
N GLY A 142 -13.12 -17.43 -9.13
CA GLY A 142 -14.04 -16.30 -8.99
C GLY A 142 -13.36 -14.93 -9.03
N GLU A 143 -14.03 -13.94 -8.45
CA GLU A 143 -13.54 -12.57 -8.37
C GLU A 143 -12.35 -12.43 -7.41
N LEU A 144 -12.35 -13.12 -6.26
CA LEU A 144 -11.20 -13.14 -5.34
C LEU A 144 -9.94 -13.70 -6.03
N GLY A 145 -10.08 -14.82 -6.75
CA GLY A 145 -8.98 -15.38 -7.56
C GLY A 145 -8.46 -14.38 -8.60
N ASN A 146 -9.35 -13.65 -9.26
CA ASN A 146 -8.98 -12.58 -10.20
C ASN A 146 -8.21 -11.43 -9.50
N GLN A 147 -8.63 -11.04 -8.29
CA GLN A 147 -7.91 -10.02 -7.52
C GLN A 147 -6.52 -10.52 -7.07
N ILE A 148 -6.40 -11.77 -6.63
CA ILE A 148 -5.11 -12.40 -6.29
C ILE A 148 -4.19 -12.43 -7.53
N ARG A 149 -4.73 -12.81 -8.69
CA ARG A 149 -3.98 -12.80 -9.95
C ARG A 149 -3.46 -11.40 -10.29
N THR A 150 -4.28 -10.36 -10.09
CA THR A 150 -3.85 -8.97 -10.24
C THR A 150 -2.65 -8.65 -9.34
N VAL A 151 -2.70 -9.06 -8.07
CA VAL A 151 -1.59 -8.86 -7.12
C VAL A 151 -0.31 -9.53 -7.61
N GLU A 152 -0.37 -10.78 -8.09
CA GLU A 152 0.80 -11.48 -8.63
C GLU A 152 1.44 -10.74 -9.82
N LEU A 153 0.61 -10.21 -10.72
CA LEU A 153 1.06 -9.47 -11.89
C LEU A 153 1.72 -8.14 -11.50
N ILE A 154 1.10 -7.40 -10.59
CA ILE A 154 1.65 -6.14 -10.07
C ILE A 154 2.93 -6.39 -9.28
N HIS A 155 3.02 -7.48 -8.51
CA HIS A 155 4.19 -7.82 -7.73
C HIS A 155 5.44 -7.95 -8.59
N LYS A 156 5.34 -8.56 -9.78
CA LYS A 156 6.47 -8.66 -10.75
C LYS A 156 7.03 -7.31 -11.16
N TYR A 157 6.22 -6.25 -11.14
CA TYR A 157 6.64 -4.88 -11.42
C TYR A 157 7.11 -4.14 -10.16
N ALA A 158 6.42 -4.35 -9.03
CA ALA A 158 6.58 -3.56 -7.82
C ALA A 158 7.72 -4.05 -6.92
N GLN A 159 8.14 -5.31 -7.05
CA GLN A 159 9.21 -5.91 -6.25
C GLN A 159 10.46 -5.02 -6.28
N ASP A 160 11.00 -4.71 -5.10
CA ASP A 160 12.16 -3.84 -4.88
C ASP A 160 12.01 -2.39 -5.39
N LYS A 161 10.82 -2.01 -5.88
CA LYS A 161 10.52 -0.69 -6.43
C LYS A 161 9.57 0.13 -5.57
N VAL A 162 8.41 -0.42 -5.21
CA VAL A 162 7.36 0.29 -4.47
C VAL A 162 6.59 -0.68 -3.58
N PRO A 163 6.31 -0.34 -2.30
CA PRO A 163 5.41 -1.14 -1.49
C PRO A 163 4.00 -1.12 -2.06
N THR A 164 3.35 -2.28 -2.05
CA THR A 164 1.97 -2.45 -2.53
C THR A 164 1.02 -2.66 -1.36
N MET A 165 -0.23 -2.21 -1.49
CA MET A 165 -1.31 -2.56 -0.57
C MET A 165 -2.60 -2.81 -1.32
N ALA A 166 -3.47 -3.65 -0.75
CA ALA A 166 -4.81 -3.90 -1.25
C ALA A 166 -5.80 -3.90 -0.08
N THR A 167 -7.09 -3.72 -0.37
CA THR A 167 -8.15 -3.74 0.63
C THR A 167 -8.81 -5.11 0.67
N ILE A 168 -8.86 -5.70 1.86
CA ILE A 168 -9.71 -6.84 2.19
C ILE A 168 -10.81 -6.35 3.13
N PHE A 169 -12.02 -6.88 2.98
CA PHE A 169 -13.17 -6.48 3.78
C PHE A 169 -13.30 -7.36 5.01
N ASP A 170 -13.72 -6.75 6.12
CA ASP A 170 -14.06 -7.48 7.34
C ASP A 170 -15.28 -8.41 7.10
N PRO A 171 -15.33 -9.60 7.73
CA PRO A 171 -16.45 -10.53 7.57
C PRO A 171 -17.81 -9.90 7.82
N SER A 172 -17.94 -9.00 8.80
CA SER A 172 -19.20 -8.30 9.08
C SER A 172 -19.60 -7.35 7.95
N MET A 173 -18.63 -6.70 7.29
CA MET A 173 -18.90 -5.84 6.14
C MET A 173 -19.36 -6.65 4.93
N ILE A 174 -18.80 -7.85 4.74
CA ILE A 174 -19.23 -8.76 3.68
C ILE A 174 -20.65 -9.24 3.97
N ALA A 175 -20.90 -9.76 5.17
CA ALA A 175 -22.21 -10.21 5.62
C ALA A 175 -23.29 -9.11 5.46
N ASP A 176 -22.97 -7.87 5.85
CA ASP A 176 -23.85 -6.71 5.68
C ASP A 176 -24.14 -6.39 4.20
N LYS A 177 -23.15 -6.51 3.32
CA LYS A 177 -23.36 -6.29 1.88
C LYS A 177 -24.19 -7.39 1.23
N ILE A 178 -23.93 -8.66 1.55
CA ILE A 178 -24.62 -9.81 0.93
C ILE A 178 -26.05 -9.99 1.44
N SER A 179 -26.44 -9.27 2.50
CA SER A 179 -27.80 -9.26 3.07
C SER A 179 -28.52 -7.92 2.89
N ASP A 180 -28.14 -7.13 1.89
CA ASP A 180 -28.74 -5.83 1.58
C ASP A 180 -28.86 -4.90 2.80
N LYS A 181 -27.78 -4.78 3.58
CA LYS A 181 -27.69 -3.91 4.76
C LYS A 181 -28.59 -4.32 5.94
N ASN A 182 -28.97 -5.61 6.03
CA ASN A 182 -29.80 -6.14 7.11
C ASN A 182 -29.01 -6.86 8.21
N LEU A 183 -27.68 -6.70 8.30
CA LEU A 183 -26.85 -7.40 9.29
C LEU A 183 -27.39 -7.28 10.72
N ILE A 184 -27.77 -6.06 11.14
CA ILE A 184 -28.27 -5.80 12.49
C ILE A 184 -29.57 -6.56 12.78
N LYS A 185 -30.48 -6.64 11.80
CA LYS A 185 -31.71 -7.42 11.92
C LYS A 185 -31.39 -8.90 12.17
N TYR A 186 -30.47 -9.47 11.39
CA TYR A 186 -30.07 -10.87 11.58
C TYR A 186 -29.32 -11.09 12.90
N ALA A 187 -28.55 -10.10 13.37
CA ALA A 187 -27.90 -10.17 14.67
C ALA A 187 -28.92 -10.20 15.83
N ASP A 188 -30.01 -9.46 15.72
CA ASP A 188 -31.06 -9.38 16.74
C ASP A 188 -32.00 -10.61 16.70
N GLU A 189 -32.43 -11.02 15.50
CA GLU A 189 -33.46 -12.06 15.33
C GLU A 189 -32.86 -13.48 15.23
N HIS A 190 -31.64 -13.61 14.69
CA HIS A 190 -31.02 -14.89 14.34
C HIS A 190 -29.50 -14.93 14.64
N PRO A 191 -29.07 -14.64 15.89
CA PRO A 191 -27.66 -14.46 16.23
C PRO A 191 -26.79 -15.71 15.97
N ASP A 192 -27.32 -16.92 16.19
CA ASP A 192 -26.56 -18.15 16.00
C ASP A 192 -26.31 -18.46 14.51
N VAL A 193 -27.29 -18.15 13.66
CA VAL A 193 -27.17 -18.28 12.20
C VAL A 193 -26.15 -17.28 11.68
N LEU A 194 -26.28 -16.01 12.10
CA LEU A 194 -25.33 -14.98 11.69
C LEU A 194 -23.90 -15.29 12.17
N LYS A 195 -23.74 -15.76 13.40
CA LYS A 195 -22.43 -16.17 13.92
C LYS A 195 -21.81 -17.27 13.06
N SER A 196 -22.58 -18.30 12.72
CA SER A 196 -22.11 -19.39 11.87
C SER A 196 -21.69 -18.90 10.47
N ALA A 197 -22.45 -17.96 9.90
CA ALA A 197 -22.09 -17.33 8.64
C ALA A 197 -20.82 -16.48 8.73
N LEU A 198 -20.64 -15.71 9.82
CA LEU A 198 -19.42 -14.93 10.05
C LEU A 198 -18.19 -15.83 10.23
N ASP A 199 -18.35 -16.96 10.93
CA ASP A 199 -17.28 -17.96 11.08
C ASP A 199 -16.89 -18.50 9.68
N LEU A 200 -17.87 -18.84 8.82
CA LEU A 200 -17.61 -19.27 7.44
C LEU A 200 -16.90 -18.20 6.61
N ILE A 201 -17.36 -16.95 6.65
CA ILE A 201 -16.74 -15.84 5.89
C ILE A 201 -15.31 -15.54 6.40
N THR A 202 -15.04 -15.75 7.68
CA THR A 202 -13.72 -15.52 8.29
C THR A 202 -12.68 -16.56 7.84
N ASP A 203 -13.12 -17.79 7.59
CA ASP A 203 -12.25 -18.91 7.20
C ASP A 203 -11.86 -18.92 5.71
N VAL A 204 -12.40 -17.99 4.92
CA VAL A 204 -12.01 -17.72 3.52
C VAL A 204 -10.73 -16.88 3.48
#